data_AF-A0A965UTN3-F1
#
_entry.id   AF-A0A965UTN3-F1
#
_cell.length_a   1.000
_cell.length_b   1.000
_cell.length_c   1.000
_cell.angle_alpha   90.00
_cell.angle_beta   90.00
_cell.angle_gamma   90.00
#
_symmetry.space_group_name_H-M   'P 1'
#
loop_
_entity.id
_entity.type
_entity.pdbx_description
1 polymer ?
#
loop_
_entity_poly.entity_id
_entity_poly.type
_entity_poly.pdbx_seq_one_letter_code
_entity_poly.pdbx_strand_id
1 'polypeptide(L)'
;MPFTGNFTCNIFKTGVLDGNYDFGAGTTDVFKIALYTNNATLNAETTAYTATGEVSATGYTAGGETLTITQVPTTGSSGNTAYISFANVSWNGAFTARGALIYKYNGSTNPAICVLDFGSDKTSTAVFQVQFPSATNTSAIIRLS
;
A
#
# COMPACT_ATOMS: atom_id res chain seq x y z
N MET A 1 -7.11 18.95 1.57
CA MET A 1 -7.97 17.79 1.25
C MET A 1 -7.26 16.54 1.74
N PRO A 2 -7.98 15.55 2.30
CA PRO A 2 -7.39 14.47 3.11
C PRO A 2 -6.64 13.42 2.26
N PHE A 3 -7.11 13.21 1.03
CA PHE A 3 -6.38 12.53 -0.04
C PHE A 3 -6.41 13.41 -1.29
N THR A 4 -5.34 13.38 -2.08
CA THR A 4 -5.18 14.22 -3.28
C THR A 4 -4.76 13.41 -4.50
N GLY A 5 -4.93 12.09 -4.44
CA GLY A 5 -4.51 11.15 -5.48
C GLY A 5 -3.65 10.01 -4.95
N ASN A 6 -3.23 9.16 -5.89
CA ASN A 6 -2.32 8.05 -5.64
C ASN A 6 -0.88 8.54 -5.75
N PHE A 7 -0.03 8.18 -4.79
CA PHE A 7 1.36 8.62 -4.76
C PHE A 7 2.29 7.47 -4.42
N THR A 8 3.39 7.35 -5.17
CA THR A 8 4.58 6.66 -4.69
C THR A 8 5.34 7.62 -3.77
N CYS A 9 5.51 7.26 -2.51
CA CYS A 9 6.07 8.15 -1.49
C CYS A 9 7.55 8.48 -1.79
N ASN A 10 7.99 9.69 -1.47
CA ASN A 10 9.36 10.13 -1.74
C ASN A 10 10.39 9.31 -0.95
N ILE A 11 10.07 8.94 0.30
CA ILE A 11 10.91 8.06 1.14
C ILE A 11 11.10 6.67 0.53
N PHE A 12 10.12 6.18 -0.24
CA PHE A 12 10.24 4.92 -0.95
C PHE A 12 11.20 5.05 -2.12
N LYS A 13 11.07 6.11 -2.93
CA LYS A 13 11.93 6.36 -4.08
C LYS A 13 13.40 6.41 -3.68
N THR A 14 13.73 7.18 -2.63
CA THR A 14 15.11 7.25 -2.13
C THR A 14 15.54 5.92 -1.52
N GLY A 15 14.70 5.31 -0.68
CA GLY A 15 15.08 4.05 -0.03
C GLY A 15 15.25 2.87 -0.99
N VAL A 16 14.60 2.86 -2.16
CA VAL A 16 14.90 1.88 -3.23
C VAL A 16 16.32 2.05 -3.74
N LEU A 17 16.80 3.29 -3.91
CA LEU A 17 18.17 3.58 -4.33
C LEU A 17 19.20 3.26 -3.23
N ASP A 18 18.81 3.39 -1.97
CA ASP A 18 19.64 3.04 -0.81
C ASP A 18 19.67 1.53 -0.50
N GLY A 19 18.89 0.71 -1.22
CA GLY A 19 18.80 -0.74 -0.99
C GLY A 19 17.98 -1.14 0.23
N ASN A 20 17.10 -0.26 0.73
CA ASN A 20 16.33 -0.45 1.95
C ASN A 20 15.08 -1.33 1.78
N TYR A 21 14.75 -1.75 0.55
CA TYR A 21 13.56 -2.55 0.25
C TYR A 21 13.95 -3.79 -0.55
N ASP A 22 13.50 -4.94 -0.07
CA ASP A 22 13.61 -6.20 -0.76
C ASP A 22 12.21 -6.76 -1.04
N PHE A 23 11.84 -6.84 -2.31
CA PHE A 23 10.60 -7.48 -2.77
C PHE A 23 10.86 -8.84 -3.43
N GLY A 24 12.08 -9.36 -3.31
CA GLY A 24 12.50 -10.63 -3.87
C GLY A 24 11.87 -11.84 -3.21
N ALA A 25 12.05 -13.00 -3.82
CA ALA A 25 11.62 -14.26 -3.24
C ALA A 25 12.42 -14.56 -1.96
N GLY A 26 11.71 -14.96 -0.89
CA GLY A 26 12.35 -15.28 0.40
C GLY A 26 12.80 -14.06 1.20
N THR A 27 12.37 -12.86 0.82
CA THR A 27 12.65 -11.64 1.59
C THR A 27 12.19 -11.76 3.04
N THR A 28 12.92 -11.11 3.95
CA THR A 28 12.51 -10.92 5.33
C THR A 28 11.74 -9.63 5.55
N ASP A 29 11.62 -8.77 4.53
CA ASP A 29 10.85 -7.54 4.59
C ASP A 29 9.35 -7.85 4.69
N VAL A 30 8.68 -7.20 5.64
CA VAL A 30 7.25 -7.35 5.89
C VAL A 30 6.56 -6.09 5.41
N PHE A 31 5.66 -6.25 4.44
CA PHE A 31 4.86 -5.16 3.90
C PHE A 31 3.43 -5.25 4.45
N LYS A 32 2.85 -4.10 4.78
CA LYS A 32 1.47 -4.01 5.27
C LYS A 32 0.69 -2.94 4.55
N ILE A 33 -0.63 -3.06 4.59
CA ILE A 33 -1.58 -2.07 4.10
C ILE A 33 -2.54 -1.66 5.22
N ALA A 34 -2.57 -0.38 5.54
CA ALA A 34 -3.49 0.20 6.51
C ALA A 34 -4.57 1.03 5.79
N LEU A 35 -5.82 0.94 6.24
CA LEU A 35 -6.95 1.69 5.70
C LEU A 35 -7.18 2.98 6.50
N TYR A 36 -7.51 4.06 5.80
CA TYR A 36 -7.66 5.38 6.38
C TYR A 36 -9.01 5.99 6.06
N THR A 37 -9.52 6.77 6.99
CA THR A 37 -10.75 7.57 6.83
C THR A 37 -10.44 8.88 6.09
N ASN A 38 -11.48 9.64 5.73
CA ASN A 38 -11.32 10.99 5.16
C ASN A 38 -10.77 12.03 6.17
N ASN A 39 -10.36 11.63 7.37
CA ASN A 39 -9.68 12.51 8.33
C ASN A 39 -8.15 12.43 8.24
N ALA A 40 -7.61 11.43 7.52
CA ALA A 40 -6.17 11.28 7.34
C ALA A 40 -5.63 12.29 6.33
N THR A 41 -4.39 12.75 6.49
CA THR A 41 -3.70 13.56 5.47
C THR A 41 -2.50 12.79 4.97
N LEU A 42 -2.65 12.13 3.82
CA LEU A 42 -1.60 11.31 3.20
C LEU A 42 -1.30 11.82 1.79
N ASN A 43 -0.02 11.92 1.45
CA ASN A 43 0.46 12.41 0.16
C ASN A 43 1.87 11.86 -0.16
N ALA A 44 2.53 12.38 -1.20
CA ALA A 44 3.88 11.96 -1.57
C ALA A 44 4.96 12.20 -0.50
N GLU A 45 4.74 13.13 0.44
CA GLU A 45 5.65 13.45 1.55
C GLU A 45 5.42 12.58 2.80
N THR A 46 4.38 11.75 2.81
CA THR A 46 4.18 10.78 3.89
C THR A 46 5.42 9.90 4.03
N THR A 47 6.08 9.97 5.20
CA THR A 47 7.36 9.31 5.45
C THR A 47 7.20 7.93 6.09
N ALA A 48 6.14 7.72 6.86
CA ALA A 48 5.92 6.52 7.65
C ALA A 48 4.44 6.25 7.89
N TYR A 49 4.13 5.03 8.32
CA TYR A 49 2.83 4.68 8.89
C TYR A 49 2.48 5.57 10.10
N THR A 50 1.21 5.94 10.20
CA THR A 50 0.62 6.61 11.35
C THR A 50 -0.74 6.03 11.68
N ALA A 51 -1.07 5.92 12.97
CA ALA A 51 -2.42 5.56 13.40
C ALA A 51 -3.41 6.74 13.27
N THR A 52 -2.92 7.97 13.06
CA THR A 52 -3.78 9.16 12.94
C THR A 52 -4.62 9.08 11.67
N GLY A 53 -5.94 9.12 11.83
CA GLY A 53 -6.90 9.05 10.72
C GLY A 53 -7.09 7.64 10.15
N GLU A 54 -6.43 6.63 10.72
CA GLU A 54 -6.65 5.21 10.40
C GLU A 54 -8.09 4.81 10.76
N VAL A 55 -8.64 3.83 10.05
CA VAL A 55 -9.94 3.24 10.38
C VAL A 55 -9.90 2.65 11.80
N SER A 56 -10.94 2.92 12.58
CA SER A 56 -11.18 2.30 13.89
C SER A 56 -12.60 1.78 13.93
N ALA A 57 -12.75 0.46 13.79
CA ALA A 57 -14.04 -0.20 13.73
C ALA A 57 -13.90 -1.69 14.12
N THR A 58 -14.99 -2.31 14.54
CA THR A 58 -15.05 -3.76 14.74
C THR A 58 -14.70 -4.48 13.43
N GLY A 59 -13.81 -5.47 13.50
CA GLY A 59 -13.33 -6.20 12.32
C GLY A 59 -12.14 -5.55 11.62
N TYR A 60 -11.64 -4.43 12.14
CA TYR A 60 -10.40 -3.80 11.69
C TYR A 60 -9.40 -3.68 12.84
N THR A 61 -8.16 -4.13 12.61
CA THR A 61 -7.05 -4.01 13.56
C THR A 61 -6.08 -2.93 13.07
N ALA A 62 -5.67 -2.03 13.97
CA ALA A 62 -4.72 -0.96 13.65
C ALA A 62 -3.40 -1.52 13.07
N GLY A 63 -2.84 -0.80 12.11
CA GLY A 63 -1.74 -1.27 11.27
C GLY A 63 -2.18 -2.20 10.11
N GLY A 64 -3.48 -2.46 9.96
CA GLY A 64 -4.07 -3.21 8.86
C GLY A 64 -3.49 -4.61 8.62
N GLU A 65 -3.55 -5.08 7.38
CA GLU A 65 -3.18 -6.45 6.98
C GLU A 65 -1.77 -6.55 6.43
N THR A 66 -1.16 -7.73 6.60
CA THR A 66 0.10 -8.08 5.94
C THR A 66 -0.15 -8.39 4.47
N LEU A 67 0.69 -7.82 3.61
CA LEU A 67 0.67 -8.06 2.17
C LEU A 67 1.53 -9.27 1.81
N THR A 68 0.98 -10.16 1.00
CA THR A 68 1.72 -11.25 0.38
C THR A 68 2.17 -10.83 -1.01
N ILE A 69 3.47 -10.84 -1.30
CA ILE A 69 3.99 -10.57 -2.65
C ILE A 69 3.57 -11.72 -3.57
N THR A 70 2.86 -11.41 -4.65
CA THR A 70 2.46 -12.37 -5.69
C THR A 70 3.27 -12.20 -6.97
N GLN A 71 3.83 -11.02 -7.19
CA GLN A 71 4.75 -10.73 -8.26
C GLN A 71 6.00 -10.08 -7.68
N VAL A 72 7.09 -10.83 -7.66
CA VAL A 72 8.44 -10.33 -7.36
C VAL A 72 8.90 -9.37 -8.47
N PRO A 73 9.88 -8.48 -8.21
CA PRO A 73 10.37 -7.53 -9.20
C PRO A 73 10.71 -8.18 -10.54
N THR A 74 10.08 -7.68 -11.60
CA THR A 74 10.36 -8.06 -12.99
C THR A 74 10.06 -6.90 -13.92
N THR A 75 10.67 -6.88 -15.10
CA THR A 75 10.34 -5.93 -16.18
C THR A 75 9.37 -6.53 -17.21
N GLY A 76 8.93 -7.78 -16.98
CA GLY A 76 8.20 -8.58 -17.96
C GLY A 76 9.08 -8.96 -19.16
N SER A 77 8.47 -9.45 -20.23
CA SER A 77 9.18 -10.03 -21.39
C SER A 77 9.79 -8.99 -22.35
N SER A 78 9.44 -7.71 -22.23
CA SER A 78 9.76 -6.69 -23.23
C SER A 78 9.64 -5.23 -22.75
N GLY A 79 9.55 -5.00 -21.44
CA GLY A 79 9.36 -3.65 -20.88
C GLY A 79 10.63 -3.02 -20.30
N ASN A 80 10.67 -1.68 -20.26
CA ASN A 80 11.62 -0.89 -19.48
C ASN A 80 11.08 -0.51 -18.09
N THR A 81 9.87 -0.99 -17.75
CA THR A 81 9.18 -0.70 -16.50
C THR A 81 9.25 -1.90 -15.58
N ALA A 82 9.97 -1.76 -14.46
CA ALA A 82 9.96 -2.75 -13.40
C ALA A 82 8.66 -2.65 -12.60
N TYR A 83 8.10 -3.78 -12.18
CA TYR A 83 6.85 -3.80 -11.41
C TYR A 83 6.80 -4.92 -10.37
N ILE A 84 5.95 -4.72 -9.37
CA ILE A 84 5.61 -5.70 -8.33
C ILE A 84 4.10 -5.71 -8.10
N SER A 85 3.60 -6.76 -7.45
CA SER A 85 2.21 -6.84 -7.02
C SER A 85 2.02 -7.71 -5.79
N PHE A 86 0.87 -7.55 -5.15
CA PHE A 86 0.48 -8.24 -3.94
C PHE A 86 -0.81 -9.06 -4.15
N ALA A 87 -1.05 -10.03 -3.29
CA ALA A 87 -2.34 -10.69 -3.19
C ALA A 87 -3.40 -9.70 -2.69
N ASN A 88 -4.65 -9.90 -3.12
CA ASN A 88 -5.78 -9.15 -2.58
C ASN A 88 -5.88 -9.38 -1.06
N VAL A 89 -6.27 -8.34 -0.33
CA VAL A 89 -6.47 -8.41 1.12
C VAL A 89 -7.92 -8.11 1.47
N SER A 90 -8.39 -8.68 2.57
CA SER A 90 -9.79 -8.53 2.99
C SER A 90 -9.88 -8.45 4.51
N TRP A 91 -10.82 -7.63 4.99
CA TRP A 91 -11.19 -7.49 6.39
C TRP A 91 -12.64 -7.88 6.57
N ASN A 92 -12.91 -8.71 7.57
CA ASN A 92 -14.28 -9.08 7.94
C ASN A 92 -14.85 -8.02 8.89
N GLY A 93 -15.48 -7.00 8.32
CA GLY A 93 -16.08 -5.91 9.10
C GLY A 93 -16.92 -4.96 8.24
N ALA A 94 -17.76 -4.20 8.93
CA ALA A 94 -18.57 -3.13 8.36
C ALA A 94 -17.96 -1.78 8.76
N PHE A 95 -17.33 -1.09 7.81
CA PHE A 95 -16.70 0.19 8.06
C PHE A 95 -16.50 0.97 6.75
N THR A 96 -16.09 2.23 6.89
CA THR A 96 -15.82 3.12 5.76
C THR A 96 -14.34 3.50 5.71
N ALA A 97 -13.74 3.41 4.53
CA ALA A 97 -12.39 3.85 4.24
C ALA A 97 -12.36 4.77 3.01
N ARG A 98 -11.47 5.76 3.01
CA ARG A 98 -11.23 6.70 1.90
C ARG A 98 -9.96 6.37 1.12
N GLY A 99 -8.98 5.78 1.79
CA GLY A 99 -7.73 5.41 1.15
C GLY A 99 -6.97 4.37 1.96
N ALA A 100 -5.75 4.10 1.51
CA ALA A 100 -4.84 3.19 2.18
C ALA A 100 -3.39 3.66 2.08
N LEU A 101 -2.56 3.17 2.99
CA LEU A 101 -1.10 3.31 2.93
C LEU A 101 -0.48 1.92 2.87
N ILE A 102 0.32 1.67 1.84
CA ILE A 102 1.26 0.54 1.83
C ILE A 102 2.55 1.01 2.48
N TYR A 103 3.12 0.22 3.37
CA TYR A 103 4.35 0.55 4.09
C TYR A 103 5.17 -0.70 4.44
N LYS A 104 6.46 -0.53 4.70
CA LYS A 104 7.34 -1.61 5.20
C LYS A 104 7.27 -1.65 6.72
N TYR A 105 6.60 -2.64 7.30
CA TYR A 105 6.33 -2.75 8.73
C TYR A 105 7.55 -3.08 9.60
N ASN A 106 8.57 -3.74 9.06
CA ASN A 106 9.80 -4.03 9.79
C ASN A 106 10.98 -3.15 9.35
N GLY A 107 10.70 -2.01 8.72
CA GLY A 107 11.69 -0.96 8.49
C GLY A 107 11.85 -0.08 9.74
N SER A 108 12.99 0.62 9.86
CA SER A 108 13.34 1.38 11.08
C SER A 108 12.27 2.36 11.58
N THR A 109 11.42 2.89 10.70
CA THR A 109 10.35 3.86 11.04
C THR A 109 9.00 3.45 10.48
N ASN A 110 8.84 2.21 10.05
CA ASN A 110 7.70 1.76 9.26
C ASN A 110 7.48 2.60 7.98
N PRO A 111 8.51 2.74 7.12
CA PRO A 111 8.51 3.75 6.06
C PRO A 111 7.41 3.50 5.02
N ALA A 112 6.80 4.60 4.58
CA ALA A 112 5.70 4.59 3.62
C ALA A 112 6.18 4.22 2.21
N ILE A 113 5.37 3.45 1.49
CA ILE A 113 5.64 2.99 0.12
C ILE A 113 4.73 3.70 -0.88
N CYS A 114 3.42 3.54 -0.72
CA CYS A 114 2.46 4.24 -1.56
C CYS A 114 1.19 4.65 -0.81
N VAL A 115 0.67 5.81 -1.16
CA VAL A 115 -0.66 6.28 -0.80
C VAL A 115 -1.64 5.88 -1.89
N LEU A 116 -2.74 5.24 -1.49
CA LEU A 116 -3.84 4.86 -2.35
C LEU A 116 -5.05 5.71 -1.98
N ASP A 117 -5.56 6.48 -2.94
CA ASP A 117 -6.81 7.22 -2.85
C ASP A 117 -7.89 6.46 -3.63
N PHE A 118 -8.95 6.06 -2.94
CA PHE A 118 -10.06 5.35 -3.57
C PHE A 118 -11.00 6.28 -4.36
N GLY A 119 -10.71 7.59 -4.39
CA GLY A 119 -11.45 8.64 -5.09
C GLY A 119 -12.73 9.07 -4.36
N SER A 120 -13.32 8.17 -3.59
CA SER A 120 -14.48 8.40 -2.73
C SER A 120 -14.40 7.48 -1.51
N ASP A 121 -15.20 7.79 -0.50
CA ASP A 121 -15.44 6.87 0.60
C ASP A 121 -16.00 5.55 0.06
N LYS A 122 -15.48 4.43 0.58
CA LYS A 122 -15.91 3.07 0.29
C LYS A 122 -16.40 2.46 1.59
N THR A 123 -17.61 1.91 1.58
CA THR A 123 -18.25 1.33 2.77
C THR A 123 -18.50 -0.15 2.53
N SER A 124 -18.06 -1.00 3.46
CA SER A 124 -18.44 -2.41 3.51
C SER A 124 -19.56 -2.63 4.54
N THR A 125 -20.36 -3.67 4.32
CA THR A 125 -21.36 -4.16 5.30
C THR A 125 -20.99 -5.51 5.91
N ALA A 126 -20.05 -6.25 5.31
CA ALA A 126 -19.60 -7.56 5.80
C ALA A 126 -18.10 -7.78 5.56
N VAL A 127 -17.63 -7.59 4.33
CA VAL A 127 -16.22 -7.74 3.96
C VAL A 127 -15.77 -6.49 3.20
N PHE A 128 -14.69 -5.87 3.67
CA PHE A 128 -13.97 -4.85 2.92
C PHE A 128 -12.82 -5.55 2.18
N GLN A 129 -12.77 -5.49 0.86
CA GLN A 129 -11.69 -6.09 0.07
C GLN A 129 -10.96 -5.01 -0.72
N VAL A 130 -9.62 -5.03 -0.66
CA VAL A 130 -8.77 -4.31 -1.60
C VAL A 130 -8.31 -5.30 -2.66
N GLN A 131 -8.81 -5.12 -3.88
CA GLN A 131 -8.37 -5.85 -5.05
C GLN A 131 -7.24 -5.08 -5.73
N PHE A 132 -6.07 -5.71 -5.84
CA PHE A 132 -4.97 -5.12 -6.59
C PHE A 132 -5.16 -5.31 -8.09
N PRO A 133 -4.70 -4.35 -8.91
CA PRO A 133 -4.70 -4.50 -10.37
C PRO A 133 -3.90 -5.71 -10.85
N SER A 134 -4.13 -6.10 -12.11
CA SER A 134 -3.31 -7.12 -12.77
C SER A 134 -1.82 -6.74 -12.74
N ALA A 135 -0.97 -7.73 -12.49
CA ALA A 135 0.48 -7.55 -12.36
C ALA A 135 1.15 -7.49 -13.75
N THR A 136 1.03 -6.34 -14.43
CA THR A 136 1.70 -6.07 -15.71
C THR A 136 2.48 -4.76 -15.65
N ASN A 137 3.42 -4.57 -16.58
CA ASN A 137 4.17 -3.31 -16.74
C ASN A 137 3.27 -2.08 -16.98
N THR A 138 2.02 -2.26 -17.41
CA THR A 138 1.07 -1.15 -17.64
C THR A 138 0.00 -0.99 -16.55
N SER A 139 -0.20 -1.99 -15.69
CA SER A 139 -1.33 -1.99 -14.74
C SER A 139 -0.95 -2.25 -13.28
N ALA A 140 0.23 -2.78 -12.99
CA ALA A 140 0.62 -3.16 -11.64
C ALA A 140 0.56 -1.99 -10.65
N ILE A 141 0.33 -2.33 -9.37
CA ILE A 141 0.15 -1.37 -8.28
C ILE A 141 1.37 -0.46 -8.08
N ILE A 142 2.59 -1.03 -8.19
CA ILE A 142 3.85 -0.29 -8.11
C ILE A 142 4.64 -0.57 -9.38
N ARG A 143 5.09 0.51 -10.02
CA ARG A 143 5.82 0.52 -11.28
C ARG A 143 6.94 1.56 -11.21
N LEU A 144 8.10 1.23 -11.77
CA LEU A 144 9.29 2.08 -11.81
C LEU A 144 9.82 2.11 -13.25
N SER A 145 10.07 3.31 -13.79
CA SER A 145 10.58 3.57 -15.13
C SER A 145 11.39 4.85 -15.18
#